data_AF-A0A7J6J4W0-F1
#
_entry.id   AF-A0A7J6J4W0-F1
#
_cell.length_a   1.000
_cell.length_b   1.000
_cell.length_c   1.000
_cell.angle_alpha   90.00
_cell.angle_beta   90.00
_cell.angle_gamma   90.00
#
_symmetry.space_group_name_H-M   'P 1'
#
loop_
_entity.id
_entity.type
_entity.pdbx_description
1 polymer ?
#
loop_
_entity_poly.entity_id
_entity_poly.type
_entity_poly.pdbx_seq_one_letter_code
_entity_poly.pdbx_strand_id
1 'polypeptide(L)'
;MAEDNTPQRQFMPLTKTYHYKANDLISPSRLELSAAGKNVVITGGGTGIGKSIALCFAKAGASSVCIIGRRLDRFEIAVAEIRGAANPRTYI
;
A
#
# COMPACT_ATOMS: atom_id res chain seq x y z
N MET A 1 12.45 0.75 22.48
CA MET A 1 13.62 1.19 21.70
C MET A 1 14.45 -0.05 21.43
N ALA A 2 14.49 -0.52 20.19
CA ALA A 2 15.38 -1.58 19.74
C ALA A 2 15.94 -1.11 18.41
N GLU A 3 17.26 -0.90 18.38
CA GLU A 3 18.02 -0.42 17.24
C GLU A 3 18.09 -1.52 16.18
N ASP A 4 17.60 -1.22 14.97
CA ASP A 4 17.75 -2.10 13.79
C ASP A 4 19.22 -2.05 13.34
N ASN A 5 19.98 -3.09 13.70
CA ASN A 5 21.39 -3.25 13.39
C ASN A 5 21.61 -4.09 12.11
N THR A 6 20.84 -3.83 11.06
CA THR A 6 21.08 -4.42 9.74
C THR A 6 22.20 -3.65 9.02
N PRO A 7 23.27 -4.29 8.52
CA PRO A 7 24.35 -3.61 7.82
C PRO A 7 23.82 -2.95 6.53
N GLN A 8 23.61 -1.64 6.60
CA GLN A 8 23.23 -0.80 5.48
C GLN A 8 24.40 -0.83 4.48
N ARG A 9 24.25 -1.57 3.37
CA ARG A 9 25.20 -1.49 2.25
C ARG A 9 25.38 -0.01 1.92
N GLN A 10 26.61 0.50 1.97
CA GLN A 10 26.93 1.89 1.72
C GLN A 10 26.60 2.24 0.26
N PHE A 11 25.33 2.59 0.03
CA PHE A 11 24.81 3.07 -1.23
C PHE A 11 25.03 4.58 -1.25
N MET A 12 25.77 5.10 -2.24
CA MET A 12 25.82 6.55 -2.41
C MET A 12 24.42 7.04 -2.80
N PRO A 13 23.79 7.88 -1.98
CA PRO A 13 22.44 8.32 -2.28
C PRO A 13 22.43 9.22 -3.53
N LEU A 14 21.53 8.95 -4.49
CA LEU A 14 21.35 9.82 -5.67
C LEU A 14 20.83 11.21 -5.27
N THR A 15 20.14 11.31 -4.12
CA THR A 15 19.53 12.54 -3.58
C THR A 15 19.76 12.67 -2.08
N LYS A 16 19.81 13.91 -1.56
CA LYS A 16 20.00 14.19 -0.11
C LYS A 16 18.91 13.57 0.78
N THR A 17 17.69 13.48 0.25
CA THR A 17 16.51 13.03 0.99
C THR A 17 15.90 11.84 0.27
N TYR A 18 15.50 10.83 1.05
CA TYR A 18 14.74 9.67 0.58
C TYR A 18 13.34 9.73 1.18
N HIS A 19 12.33 9.44 0.37
CA HIS A 19 10.93 9.45 0.76
C HIS A 19 10.40 8.03 0.81
N TYR A 20 10.04 7.56 2.00
CA TYR A 20 9.51 6.21 2.24
C TYR A 20 8.01 6.20 2.55
N LYS A 21 7.39 7.37 2.58
CA LYS A 21 5.97 7.57 2.88
C LYS A 21 5.33 8.37 1.75
N ALA A 22 4.03 8.14 1.55
CA ALA A 22 3.22 8.99 0.69
C ALA A 22 3.27 10.44 1.20
N ASN A 23 3.44 11.40 0.28
CA ASN A 23 3.33 12.82 0.60
C ASN A 23 1.87 13.17 0.89
N ASP A 24 1.64 14.21 1.69
CA ASP A 24 0.34 14.74 2.07
C ASP A 24 -0.58 14.97 0.86
N LEU A 25 0.00 15.39 -0.28
CA LEU A 25 -0.76 15.61 -1.52
C LEU A 25 -1.54 14.39 -2.00
N ILE A 26 -1.02 13.18 -1.76
CA ILE A 26 -1.62 11.91 -2.19
C ILE A 26 -2.06 11.05 -1.00
N SER A 27 -2.24 11.66 0.19
CA SER A 27 -2.65 10.92 1.38
C SER A 27 -4.05 10.32 1.19
N PRO A 28 -4.26 9.02 1.50
CA PRO A 28 -5.57 8.37 1.40
C PRO A 28 -6.59 8.89 2.42
N SER A 29 -6.17 9.71 3.40
CA SER A 29 -7.07 10.36 4.36
C SER A 29 -7.70 11.64 3.82
N ARG A 30 -7.27 12.15 2.65
CA ARG A 30 -7.86 13.35 2.05
C ARG A 30 -9.25 13.06 1.51
N LEU A 31 -10.23 13.84 1.94
CA LEU A 31 -11.63 13.66 1.53
C LEU A 31 -11.84 13.82 0.02
N GLU A 32 -11.13 14.77 -0.61
CA GLU A 32 -11.16 15.01 -2.06
C GLU A 32 -10.65 13.81 -2.89
N LEU A 33 -9.86 12.93 -2.28
CA LEU A 33 -9.31 11.72 -2.90
C LEU A 33 -10.06 10.45 -2.46
N SER A 34 -11.24 10.59 -1.83
CA SER A 34 -12.02 9.45 -1.37
C SER A 34 -12.38 8.52 -2.52
N ALA A 35 -12.23 7.22 -2.28
CA ALA A 35 -12.64 6.16 -3.18
C ALA A 35 -14.00 5.56 -2.81
N ALA A 36 -14.76 6.22 -1.93
CA ALA A 36 -16.06 5.73 -1.47
C ALA A 36 -16.97 5.33 -2.64
N GLY A 37 -17.54 4.12 -2.55
CA GLY A 37 -18.44 3.60 -3.59
C GLY A 37 -17.73 3.00 -4.81
N LYS A 38 -16.39 3.07 -4.90
CA LYS A 38 -15.64 2.61 -6.09
C LYS A 38 -15.13 1.18 -5.95
N ASN A 39 -15.09 0.47 -7.08
CA ASN A 39 -14.44 -0.83 -7.20
C ASN A 39 -13.12 -0.64 -7.94
N VAL A 40 -12.02 -1.12 -7.36
CA VAL A 40 -10.66 -0.87 -7.86
C VAL A 40 -9.99 -2.19 -8.20
N VAL A 41 -9.35 -2.26 -9.36
CA VAL A 41 -8.55 -3.41 -9.79
C VAL A 41 -7.10 -2.99 -9.95
N ILE A 42 -6.20 -3.70 -9.28
CA ILE A 42 -4.75 -3.46 -9.35
C ILE A 42 -4.04 -4.70 -9.86
N THR A 43 -3.36 -4.58 -10.99
CA THR A 43 -2.45 -5.60 -11.49
C THR A 43 -1.10 -5.49 -10.76
N GLY A 44 -0.48 -6.63 -10.45
CA GLY A 44 0.77 -6.66 -9.68
C GLY A 44 0.62 -6.29 -8.20
N GLY A 45 -0.58 -6.38 -7.63
CA GLY A 45 -0.89 -5.91 -6.27
C GLY A 45 -0.30 -6.73 -5.10
N GLY A 46 0.39 -7.83 -5.36
CA GLY A 46 0.92 -8.70 -4.29
C GLY A 46 2.17 -8.17 -3.58
N THR A 47 2.93 -7.24 -4.17
CA THR A 47 4.18 -6.72 -3.58
C THR A 47 4.47 -5.28 -3.98
N GLY A 48 5.41 -4.63 -3.28
CA GLY A 48 5.97 -3.34 -3.68
C GLY A 48 4.91 -2.26 -3.92
N ILE A 49 5.06 -1.52 -5.03
CA ILE A 49 4.21 -0.38 -5.37
C ILE A 49 2.74 -0.80 -5.52
N GLY A 50 2.46 -1.92 -6.20
CA GLY A 50 1.08 -2.39 -6.40
C GLY A 50 0.36 -2.67 -5.08
N LYS A 51 1.05 -3.29 -4.12
CA LYS A 51 0.50 -3.52 -2.78
C LYS A 51 0.23 -2.21 -2.04
N SER A 52 1.16 -1.25 -2.12
CA SER A 52 0.99 0.06 -1.51
C SER A 52 -0.19 0.83 -2.11
N ILE A 53 -0.40 0.74 -3.43
CA ILE A 53 -1.56 1.34 -4.11
C ILE A 53 -2.87 0.71 -3.60
N ALA A 54 -2.93 -0.63 -3.55
CA ALA A 54 -4.10 -1.35 -3.04
C ALA A 54 -4.43 -0.95 -1.59
N LEU A 55 -3.40 -0.85 -0.74
CA LEU A 55 -3.55 -0.39 0.64
C LEU A 55 -4.09 1.05 0.72
N CYS A 56 -3.60 1.96 -0.11
CA CYS A 56 -4.08 3.34 -0.14
C CYS A 56 -5.56 3.42 -0.55
N PHE A 57 -5.99 2.70 -1.59
CA PHE A 57 -7.40 2.66 -1.98
C PHE A 57 -8.30 2.03 -0.92
N ALA A 58 -7.80 0.99 -0.23
CA ALA A 58 -8.52 0.38 0.88
C ALA A 58 -8.69 1.34 2.07
N LYS A 59 -7.69 2.19 2.34
CA LYS A 59 -7.79 3.26 3.35
C LYS A 59 -8.71 4.40 2.91
N ALA A 60 -8.71 4.73 1.63
CA ALA A 60 -9.55 5.78 1.04
C ALA A 60 -11.04 5.41 0.96
N GLY A 61 -11.42 4.22 1.43
CA GLY A 61 -12.80 3.78 1.57
C GLY A 61 -13.42 3.19 0.31
N ALA A 62 -12.60 2.62 -0.59
CA ALA A 62 -13.11 1.87 -1.74
C ALA A 62 -14.16 0.82 -1.31
N SER A 63 -15.18 0.58 -2.13
CA SER A 63 -16.13 -0.51 -1.87
C SER A 63 -15.46 -1.86 -2.03
N SER A 64 -14.62 -2.01 -3.06
CA SER A 64 -13.80 -3.20 -3.25
C SER A 64 -12.43 -2.87 -3.84
N VAL A 65 -11.43 -3.68 -3.48
CA VAL A 65 -10.07 -3.62 -4.01
C VAL A 65 -9.62 -5.01 -4.40
N CYS A 66 -9.62 -5.31 -5.70
CA CYS A 66 -9.13 -6.56 -6.25
C CYS A 66 -7.66 -6.42 -6.66
N ILE A 67 -6.80 -7.30 -6.16
CA ILE A 67 -5.41 -7.40 -6.61
C ILE A 67 -5.23 -8.64 -7.51
N ILE A 68 -4.51 -8.50 -8.62
CA ILE A 68 -4.31 -9.57 -9.61
C ILE A 68 -2.83 -9.82 -9.87
N GLY A 69 -2.41 -11.09 -9.94
CA GLY A 69 -1.05 -11.48 -10.30
C GLY A 69 -0.83 -12.99 -10.29
N ARG A 70 0.44 -13.40 -10.41
CA ARG A 70 0.82 -14.80 -10.70
C ARG A 70 1.14 -15.66 -9.47
N ARG A 71 1.43 -15.06 -8.32
CA ARG A 71 2.10 -15.72 -7.17
C ARG A 71 1.21 -15.73 -5.94
N LEU A 72 0.42 -16.78 -5.75
CA LEU A 72 -0.60 -16.82 -4.70
C LEU A 72 -0.05 -16.58 -3.27
N ASP A 73 1.12 -17.13 -2.96
CA ASP A 73 1.84 -16.96 -1.68
C ASP A 73 2.00 -15.48 -1.29
N ARG A 74 2.30 -14.62 -2.27
CA ARG A 74 2.45 -13.17 -2.05
C ARG A 74 1.13 -12.46 -1.90
N PHE A 75 0.08 -12.97 -2.52
CA PHE A 75 -1.25 -12.38 -2.44
C PHE A 75 -1.88 -12.62 -1.08
N GLU A 76 -1.74 -13.81 -0.50
CA GLU A 76 -2.28 -14.10 0.83
C GLU A 76 -1.70 -13.16 1.90
N ILE A 77 -0.38 -12.97 1.89
CA ILE A 77 0.32 -12.04 2.79
C ILE A 77 -0.17 -10.61 2.53
N ALA A 78 -0.24 -10.18 1.26
CA ALA A 78 -0.70 -8.85 0.91
C ALA A 78 -2.15 -8.58 1.35
N VAL A 79 -3.06 -9.54 1.15
CA VAL A 79 -4.47 -9.43 1.55
C VAL A 79 -4.58 -9.31 3.07
N ALA A 80 -3.82 -10.11 3.83
CA ALA A 80 -3.82 -10.03 5.29
C ALA A 80 -3.35 -8.64 5.77
N GLU A 81 -2.25 -8.13 5.22
CA GLU A 81 -1.74 -6.80 5.55
C GLU A 81 -2.73 -5.68 5.15
N ILE A 82 -3.32 -5.76 3.95
CA ILE A 82 -4.26 -4.76 3.48
C ILE A 82 -5.51 -4.75 4.36
N ARG A 83 -6.10 -5.91 4.66
CA ARG A 83 -7.29 -6.01 5.53
C ARG A 83 -7.03 -5.47 6.93
N GLY A 84 -5.85 -5.72 7.50
CA GLY A 84 -5.48 -5.20 8.83
C GLY A 84 -5.39 -3.68 8.91
N ALA A 85 -5.24 -2.99 7.78
CA ALA A 85 -5.08 -1.53 7.72
C ALA A 85 -6.12 -0.83 6.83
N ALA A 86 -7.11 -1.57 6.31
CA ALA A 86 -8.18 -1.08 5.44
C ALA A 86 -9.33 -0.43 6.23
N ASN A 87 -10.19 0.28 5.51
CA ASN A 87 -11.49 0.66 6.05
C ASN A 87 -12.35 -0.61 6.30
N PRO A 88 -13.06 -0.75 7.44
CA PRO A 88 -13.85 -1.95 7.75
C PRO A 88 -14.94 -2.29 6.72
N ARG A 89 -15.36 -1.32 5.90
CA ARG A 89 -16.38 -1.51 4.86
C ARG A 89 -15.81 -1.90 3.49
N THR A 90 -14.50 -1.90 3.33
CA THR A 90 -13.86 -2.26 2.06
C THR A 90 -13.71 -3.77 1.95
N TYR A 91 -14.20 -4.32 0.83
CA TYR A 91 -13.93 -5.70 0.46
C TYR A 91 -12.56 -5.83 -0.24
N ILE A 92 -11.70 -6.72 0.23
CA ILE A 92 -10.40 -7.02 -0.38
C ILE A 92 -10.42 -8.43 -0.94
#